data_AF-A0A0N5BZS9-F1
#
_entry.id   AF-A0A0N5BZS9-F1
#
_cell.length_a   1.000
_cell.length_b   1.000
_cell.length_c   1.000
_cell.angle_alpha   90.00
_cell.angle_beta   90.00
_cell.angle_gamma   90.00
#
_symmetry.space_group_name_H-M   'P 1'
#
loop_
_entity.id
_entity.type
_entity.pdbx_description
1 polymer ?
#
loop_
_entity_poly.entity_id
_entity_poly.type
_entity_poly.pdbx_seq_one_letter_code
_entity_poly.pdbx_strand_id
1 'polypeptide(L)'
;MDLNLLSLPLEILAKIFSNIPWNQLINVKLTARKFNFVTKKYLKDMQKPKPCFIEFENDYTHNDGIGRIKIICHIFMINADGIEKNVSLQKEFFLLSSELDHLHIFLKKFDLTSLLSVDILLDDHTEVMRIFSDYLHNANRICSIFVTAKNCKDDLDNTLLFLQKIKNTRFLSLDLYFPHLIVPKDFVIPVKNSLRSIRLHERENTAFVNSRMIEYIVENNPILDGYRLSFNNFETYKMVIETIVKGELSRRNSGCLHKYITLYLSFSSHEVFPELLRYFYSEEFPYIGTDIEDENSFNGDLGCPVCGKFDSIKIEKKTF
;
A
#
# COMPACT_ATOMS: atom_id res chain seq x y z
N MET A 1 5.56 55.86 -6.07
CA MET A 1 5.83 55.60 -4.63
C MET A 1 6.19 54.13 -4.56
N ASP A 2 7.47 53.82 -4.37
CA ASP A 2 7.94 52.44 -4.47
C ASP A 2 7.59 51.69 -3.19
N LEU A 3 6.78 50.64 -3.32
CA LEU A 3 6.41 49.80 -2.19
C LEU A 3 7.64 49.00 -1.73
N ASN A 4 8.22 49.38 -0.59
CA ASN A 4 9.32 48.63 0.01
C ASN A 4 8.80 47.38 0.73
N LEU A 5 8.73 46.24 0.03
CA LEU A 5 8.28 44.97 0.63
C LEU A 5 9.14 44.52 1.83
N LEU A 6 10.41 44.92 1.91
CA LEU A 6 11.28 44.54 3.02
C LEU A 6 10.90 45.23 4.33
N SER A 7 10.16 46.34 4.31
CA SER A 7 9.70 47.02 5.53
C SER A 7 8.46 46.39 6.15
N LEU A 8 7.75 45.51 5.43
CA LEU A 8 6.53 44.88 5.92
C LEU A 8 6.80 43.95 7.13
N PRO A 9 5.84 43.83 8.07
CA PRO A 9 5.87 42.83 9.13
C PRO A 9 5.93 41.40 8.59
N LEU A 10 6.49 40.47 9.37
CA LEU A 10 6.72 39.09 8.93
C LEU A 10 5.41 38.36 8.64
N GLU A 11 4.37 38.65 9.40
CA GLU A 11 3.04 38.06 9.29
C GLU A 11 2.35 38.50 8.00
N ILE A 12 2.53 39.77 7.61
CA ILE A 12 2.01 40.30 6.35
C ILE A 12 2.75 39.65 5.17
N LEU A 13 4.09 39.53 5.25
CA LEU A 13 4.86 38.82 4.25
C LEU A 13 4.45 37.34 4.14
N ALA A 14 4.21 36.67 5.26
CA ALA A 14 3.74 35.29 5.27
C ALA A 14 2.39 35.15 4.56
N LYS A 15 1.44 36.07 4.82
CA LYS A 15 0.13 36.09 4.17
C LYS A 15 0.22 36.41 2.67
N ILE A 16 1.16 37.24 2.25
CA ILE A 16 1.42 37.48 0.82
C ILE A 16 1.97 36.19 0.20
N PHE A 17 3.02 35.61 0.80
CA PHE A 17 3.70 34.43 0.27
C PHE A 17 2.86 33.17 0.28
N SER A 18 1.86 33.05 1.16
CA SER A 18 0.91 31.92 1.16
C SER A 18 0.07 31.83 -0.12
N ASN A 19 -0.04 32.92 -0.88
CA ASN A 19 -0.75 32.94 -2.17
C ASN A 19 0.16 32.59 -3.36
N ILE A 20 1.47 32.42 -3.14
CA ILE A 20 2.43 32.11 -4.20
C ILE A 20 2.45 30.58 -4.42
N PRO A 21 2.34 30.11 -5.68
CA PRO A 21 2.48 28.70 -6.01
C PRO A 21 3.76 28.08 -5.47
N TRP A 22 3.68 26.85 -4.95
CA TRP A 22 4.80 26.20 -4.25
C TRP A 22 6.07 26.11 -5.11
N ASN A 23 5.93 25.94 -6.43
CA ASN A 23 7.03 25.84 -7.39
C ASN A 23 7.72 27.19 -7.63
N GLN A 24 7.05 28.31 -7.35
CA GLN A 24 7.60 29.66 -7.46
C GLN A 24 8.19 30.18 -6.15
N LEU A 25 7.88 29.56 -5.00
CA LEU A 25 8.40 29.96 -3.69
C LEU A 25 9.93 29.92 -3.61
N ILE A 26 10.61 29.15 -4.48
CA ILE A 26 12.08 29.17 -4.54
C ILE A 26 12.61 30.54 -4.95
N ASN A 27 11.96 31.24 -5.88
CA ASN A 27 12.37 32.57 -6.32
C ASN A 27 12.22 33.59 -5.18
N VAL A 28 11.15 33.48 -4.38
CA VAL A 28 10.93 34.29 -3.18
C VAL A 28 12.07 34.10 -2.17
N LYS A 29 12.49 32.84 -1.94
CA LYS A 29 13.59 32.51 -1.04
C LYS A 29 14.93 33.08 -1.49
N LEU A 30 15.20 33.03 -2.79
CA LEU A 30 16.46 33.50 -3.38
C LEU A 30 16.54 35.04 -3.43
N THR A 31 15.39 35.73 -3.35
CA THR A 31 15.33 37.20 -3.46
C THR A 31 15.97 37.91 -2.26
N ALA A 32 15.72 37.47 -1.03
CA ALA A 32 16.26 38.11 0.17
C ALA A 32 16.33 37.18 1.39
N ARG A 33 17.31 37.39 2.28
CA ARG A 33 17.45 36.63 3.54
C ARG A 33 16.19 36.68 4.41
N LYS A 34 15.56 37.86 4.52
CA LYS A 34 14.29 38.03 5.26
C LYS A 34 13.16 37.18 4.67
N PHE A 35 13.06 37.10 3.34
CA PHE A 35 12.04 36.30 2.68
C PHE A 35 12.28 34.79 2.87
N ASN A 36 13.53 34.35 2.75
CA ASN A 36 13.90 32.97 3.09
C ASN A 36 13.51 32.63 4.55
N PHE A 37 13.82 33.51 5.49
CA PHE A 37 13.42 33.33 6.90
C PHE A 37 11.89 33.22 7.06
N VAL A 38 11.11 34.12 6.45
CA VAL A 38 9.64 34.07 6.49
C VAL A 38 9.11 32.74 5.94
N THR A 39 9.54 32.35 4.74
CA THR A 39 9.06 31.09 4.13
C THR A 39 9.42 29.84 4.93
N LYS A 40 10.53 29.84 5.68
CA LYS A 40 10.90 28.75 6.60
C LYS A 40 10.10 28.79 7.90
N LYS A 41 9.96 29.97 8.53
CA LYS A 41 9.25 30.15 9.81
C LYS A 41 7.76 29.86 9.68
N TYR A 42 7.13 30.27 8.58
CA TYR A 42 5.69 30.11 8.33
C TYR A 42 5.40 29.01 7.30
N LEU A 43 6.22 27.93 7.26
CA LEU A 43 6.09 26.85 6.28
C LEU A 43 4.69 26.20 6.26
N LYS A 44 4.02 26.13 7.43
CA LYS A 44 2.66 25.59 7.56
C LYS A 44 1.62 26.40 6.79
N ASP A 45 1.87 27.69 6.57
CA ASP A 45 0.96 28.63 5.91
C ASP A 45 1.27 28.75 4.41
N MET A 46 2.40 28.20 3.95
CA MET A 46 2.80 28.22 2.54
C MET A 46 2.08 27.12 1.75
N GLN A 47 1.88 27.35 0.45
CA GLN A 47 1.48 26.27 -0.46
C GLN A 47 2.55 25.19 -0.49
N LYS A 48 2.13 23.93 -0.47
CA LYS A 48 3.02 22.76 -0.50
C LYS A 48 2.80 21.95 -1.78
N PRO A 49 3.85 21.35 -2.34
CA PRO A 49 3.68 20.33 -3.38
C PRO A 49 2.83 19.18 -2.87
N LYS A 50 1.99 18.65 -3.76
CA LYS A 50 1.14 17.48 -3.50
C LYS A 50 1.68 16.28 -4.27
N PRO A 51 2.42 15.38 -3.62
CA PRO A 51 2.93 14.19 -4.30
C PRO A 51 1.76 13.24 -4.59
N CYS A 52 1.80 12.61 -5.76
CA CYS A 52 0.87 11.55 -6.14
C CYS A 52 1.41 10.16 -5.82
N PHE A 53 2.74 10.03 -5.71
CA PHE A 53 3.44 8.80 -5.40
C PHE A 53 4.60 9.12 -4.47
N ILE A 54 4.81 8.25 -3.49
CA ILE A 54 5.99 8.25 -2.63
C ILE A 54 6.56 6.84 -2.55
N GLU A 55 7.87 6.73 -2.66
CA GLU A 55 8.59 5.47 -2.54
C GLU A 55 9.71 5.61 -1.53
N PHE A 56 9.87 4.58 -0.71
CA PHE A 56 10.95 4.41 0.25
C PHE A 56 11.67 3.13 -0.11
N GLU A 57 12.94 3.24 -0.50
CA GLU A 57 13.74 2.06 -0.87
C GLU A 57 15.13 2.11 -0.22
N ASN A 58 15.78 0.96 -0.08
CA ASN A 58 17.20 0.95 0.26
C ASN A 58 18.00 1.48 -0.93
N ASP A 59 18.99 2.32 -0.66
CA ASP A 59 19.91 2.82 -1.66
C ASP A 59 21.03 1.81 -1.94
N TYR A 60 21.05 1.30 -3.17
CA TYR A 60 22.12 0.43 -3.65
C TYR A 60 23.03 1.13 -4.68
N THR A 61 22.86 2.43 -4.90
CA THR A 61 23.48 3.14 -6.02
C THR A 61 24.91 3.63 -5.73
N HIS A 62 25.27 3.83 -4.46
CA HIS A 62 26.51 4.48 -4.10
C HIS A 62 27.72 3.55 -3.89
N ASN A 63 27.54 2.21 -3.88
CA ASN A 63 28.60 1.19 -3.82
C ASN A 63 29.70 1.44 -2.75
N ASP A 64 29.42 2.22 -1.71
CA ASP A 64 30.36 2.61 -0.66
C ASP A 64 30.16 1.81 0.63
N GLY A 65 29.26 0.82 0.60
CA GLY A 65 28.91 -0.03 1.75
C GLY A 65 28.09 0.70 2.82
N ILE A 66 27.69 1.95 2.59
CA ILE A 66 26.87 2.71 3.54
C ILE A 66 25.40 2.50 3.19
N GLY A 67 24.67 1.82 4.08
CA GLY A 67 23.23 1.66 3.98
C GLY A 67 22.54 3.02 4.10
N ARG A 68 21.93 3.49 3.01
CA ARG A 68 21.10 4.68 2.98
C ARG A 68 19.67 4.32 2.63
N ILE A 69 18.74 5.14 3.08
CA ILE A 69 17.34 5.12 2.68
C ILE A 69 17.16 6.17 1.58
N LYS A 70 16.68 5.75 0.42
CA LYS A 70 16.30 6.61 -0.69
C LYS A 70 14.79 6.83 -0.66
N ILE A 71 14.41 8.09 -0.80
CA ILE A 71 13.02 8.54 -0.79
C ILE A 71 12.76 9.23 -2.12
N ILE A 72 11.78 8.72 -2.87
CA ILE A 72 11.38 9.26 -4.16
C ILE A 72 9.97 9.83 -4.04
N CYS A 73 9.75 11.03 -4.55
CA CYS A 73 8.44 11.66 -4.62
C CYS A 73 8.15 12.09 -6.05
N HIS A 74 7.01 11.66 -6.60
CA HIS A 74 6.51 12.18 -7.86
C HIS A 74 5.41 13.19 -7.59
N ILE A 75 5.54 14.37 -8.19
CA ILE A 75 4.59 15.48 -8.05
C ILE A 75 4.00 15.76 -9.42
N PHE A 76 2.68 15.64 -9.56
CA PHE A 76 2.00 16.11 -10.77
C PHE A 76 1.91 17.63 -10.78
N MET A 77 2.28 18.23 -11.90
CA MET A 77 2.05 19.65 -12.17
C MET A 77 0.90 19.79 -13.14
N ILE A 78 -0.15 20.48 -12.70
CA ILE A 78 -1.25 20.91 -13.57
C ILE A 78 -0.83 22.26 -14.16
N ASN A 79 -0.76 22.35 -15.49
CA ASN A 79 -0.44 23.61 -16.16
C ASN A 79 -1.60 24.60 -16.04
N ALA A 80 -1.28 25.89 -16.21
CA ALA A 80 -2.24 27.00 -16.10
C ALA A 80 -3.35 26.95 -17.16
N ASP A 81 -3.16 26.21 -18.25
CA ASP A 81 -4.16 25.95 -19.29
C ASP A 81 -5.16 24.84 -18.90
N GLY A 82 -5.01 24.24 -17.71
CA GLY A 82 -5.86 23.13 -17.24
C GLY A 82 -5.64 21.83 -18.02
N ILE A 83 -4.68 21.80 -18.95
CA ILE A 83 -4.34 20.60 -19.70
C ILE A 83 -3.30 19.84 -18.87
N GLU A 84 -3.65 18.63 -18.44
CA GLU A 84 -2.72 17.67 -17.84
C GLU A 84 -1.64 17.29 -18.86
N LYS A 85 -0.65 18.15 -19.08
CA LYS A 85 0.65 17.67 -19.51
C LYS A 85 1.27 17.05 -18.27
N ASN A 86 1.33 15.72 -18.25
CA ASN A 86 1.96 14.92 -17.21
C ASN A 86 3.46 15.24 -17.07
N VAL A 87 3.79 16.45 -16.62
CA VAL A 87 5.14 16.81 -16.21
C VAL A 87 5.23 16.40 -14.75
N SER A 88 5.68 15.17 -14.52
CA SER A 88 6.02 14.69 -13.19
C SER A 88 7.35 15.29 -12.78
N LEU A 89 7.37 16.13 -11.75
CA LEU A 89 8.62 16.47 -11.08
C LEU A 89 8.96 15.32 -10.12
N GLN A 90 10.06 14.62 -10.40
CA GLN A 90 10.65 13.65 -9.49
C GLN A 90 11.61 14.39 -8.54
N LYS A 91 11.48 14.10 -7.24
CA LYS A 91 12.43 14.54 -6.23
C LYS A 91 12.96 13.35 -5.49
N GLU A 92 14.27 13.31 -5.33
CA GLU A 92 14.97 12.28 -4.58
C GLU A 92 15.62 12.89 -3.34
N PHE A 93 15.65 12.10 -2.28
CA PHE A 93 16.25 12.46 -1.03
C PHE A 93 16.86 11.21 -0.39
N PHE A 94 18.09 11.34 0.09
CA PHE A 94 18.85 10.24 0.67
C PHE A 94 19.07 10.54 2.16
N LEU A 95 18.94 9.51 2.98
CA LEU A 95 19.10 9.60 4.43
C LEU A 95 19.95 8.45 4.94
N LEU A 96 20.80 8.73 5.92
CA LEU A 96 21.36 7.69 6.78
C LEU A 96 20.32 7.28 7.85
N SER A 97 20.43 6.06 8.37
CA SER A 97 19.57 5.61 9.48
C SER A 97 19.73 6.46 10.75
N SER A 98 20.87 7.12 10.93
CA SER A 98 21.09 8.09 12.02
C SER A 98 20.40 9.45 11.81
N GLU A 99 19.87 9.70 10.62
CA GLU A 99 19.29 10.98 10.21
C GLU A 99 17.77 10.91 10.04
N LEU A 100 17.10 9.95 10.66
CA LEU A 100 15.65 9.75 10.52
C LEU A 100 14.82 10.97 10.95
N ASP A 101 15.33 11.84 11.83
CA ASP A 101 14.69 13.12 12.14
C ASP A 101 14.55 14.04 10.90
N HIS A 102 15.46 13.92 9.94
CA HIS A 102 15.37 14.65 8.68
C HIS A 102 14.20 14.16 7.81
N LEU A 103 13.73 12.92 7.99
CA LEU A 103 12.53 12.43 7.31
C LEU A 103 11.30 13.23 7.73
N HIS A 104 11.15 13.53 9.03
CA HIS A 104 10.05 14.39 9.50
C HIS A 104 10.09 15.79 8.84
N ILE A 105 11.29 16.37 8.74
CA ILE A 105 11.51 17.67 8.10
C ILE A 105 11.19 17.59 6.60
N PHE A 106 11.54 16.49 5.94
CA PHE A 106 11.24 16.23 4.54
C PHE A 106 9.73 16.13 4.31
N LEU A 107 9.04 15.23 5.02
CA LEU A 107 7.60 14.99 4.87
C LEU A 107 6.76 16.25 5.17
N LYS A 108 7.17 17.08 6.14
CA LYS A 108 6.49 18.35 6.45
C LYS A 108 6.45 19.36 5.29
N LYS A 109 7.32 19.19 4.28
CA LYS A 109 7.35 20.05 3.07
C LYS A 109 6.26 19.70 2.07
N PHE A 110 5.59 18.57 2.21
CA PHE A 110 4.55 18.11 1.29
C PHE A 110 3.16 18.21 1.91
N ASP A 111 2.16 18.29 1.05
CA ASP A 111 0.75 18.06 1.38
C ASP A 111 0.35 16.70 0.79
N LEU A 112 0.21 15.68 1.65
CA LEU A 112 -0.06 14.30 1.22
C LEU A 112 -1.54 14.02 0.89
N THR A 113 -2.40 15.04 0.85
CA THR A 113 -3.84 14.86 0.57
C THR A 113 -4.14 14.30 -0.82
N SER A 114 -3.21 14.39 -1.76
CA SER A 114 -3.34 13.85 -3.13
C SER A 114 -2.53 12.58 -3.37
N LEU A 115 -2.04 11.93 -2.31
CA LEU A 115 -1.22 10.75 -2.43
C LEU A 115 -2.04 9.56 -2.94
N LEU A 116 -1.69 9.03 -4.12
CA LEU A 116 -2.37 7.93 -4.79
C LEU A 116 -1.65 6.60 -4.60
N SER A 117 -0.33 6.58 -4.48
CA SER A 117 0.45 5.36 -4.25
C SER A 117 1.50 5.56 -3.18
N VAL A 118 1.75 4.50 -2.43
CA VAL A 118 2.83 4.39 -1.44
C VAL A 118 3.55 3.07 -1.68
N ASP A 119 4.85 3.15 -1.91
CA ASP A 119 5.71 2.00 -2.11
C ASP A 119 6.79 2.02 -1.02
N ILE A 120 6.93 0.93 -0.27
CA ILE A 120 7.92 0.79 0.78
C ILE A 120 8.68 -0.50 0.51
N LEU A 121 9.95 -0.40 0.16
CA LEU A 121 10.86 -1.49 -0.20
C LEU A 121 12.11 -1.42 0.66
N LEU A 122 11.94 -1.69 1.95
CA LEU A 122 12.98 -1.48 2.96
C LEU A 122 13.49 -2.78 3.55
N ASP A 123 14.77 -2.77 3.90
CA ASP A 123 15.46 -3.85 4.59
C ASP A 123 15.96 -3.30 5.93
N ASP A 124 15.48 -3.84 7.04
CA ASP A 124 15.88 -3.43 8.39
C ASP A 124 15.71 -1.92 8.71
N HIS A 125 14.73 -1.27 8.06
CA HIS A 125 14.43 0.17 8.24
C HIS A 125 12.94 0.42 8.56
N THR A 126 12.35 -0.41 9.40
CA THR A 126 10.92 -0.33 9.79
C THR A 126 10.53 1.00 10.47
N GLU A 127 11.49 1.68 11.10
CA GLU A 127 11.30 3.00 11.69
C GLU A 127 10.81 4.05 10.69
N VAL A 128 11.18 3.91 9.41
CA VAL A 128 10.64 4.75 8.31
C VAL A 128 9.13 4.57 8.19
N MET A 129 8.62 3.33 8.32
CA MET A 129 7.19 3.04 8.30
C MET A 129 6.49 3.70 9.49
N ARG A 130 7.08 3.64 10.68
CA ARG A 130 6.56 4.31 11.88
C ARG A 130 6.43 5.81 11.65
N ILE A 131 7.51 6.46 11.24
CA ILE A 131 7.54 7.90 10.98
C ILE A 131 6.52 8.27 9.91
N PHE A 132 6.47 7.53 8.80
CA PHE A 132 5.53 7.83 7.72
C PHE A 132 4.07 7.60 8.15
N SER A 133 3.80 6.62 9.03
CA SER A 133 2.46 6.33 9.55
C SER A 133 1.83 7.52 10.29
N ASP A 134 2.64 8.40 10.90
CA ASP A 134 2.16 9.61 11.57
C ASP A 134 1.56 10.64 10.60
N TYR A 135 1.92 10.56 9.32
CA TYR A 135 1.44 11.43 8.26
C TYR A 135 0.28 10.81 7.46
N LEU A 136 -0.05 9.54 7.72
CA LEU A 136 -1.23 8.90 7.16
C LEU A 136 -2.47 9.28 7.98
N HIS A 137 -3.32 10.12 7.39
CA HIS A 137 -4.59 10.50 7.98
C HIS A 137 -5.74 9.71 7.36
N ASN A 138 -6.77 9.38 8.15
CA ASN A 138 -7.91 8.54 7.73
C ASN A 138 -8.67 9.08 6.49
N ALA A 139 -8.54 10.37 6.18
CA ALA A 139 -9.18 11.01 5.03
C ALA A 139 -8.45 10.70 3.70
N ASN A 140 -7.20 10.25 3.75
CA ASN A 140 -6.41 9.96 2.57
C ASN A 140 -6.96 8.70 1.88
N ARG A 141 -7.38 8.85 0.62
CA ARG A 141 -7.76 7.73 -0.24
C ARG A 141 -6.56 7.36 -1.10
N ILE A 142 -5.69 6.52 -0.56
CA ILE A 142 -4.54 6.01 -1.30
C ILE A 142 -5.06 4.90 -2.21
N CYS A 143 -4.77 4.95 -3.50
CA CYS A 143 -5.22 3.92 -4.44
C CYS A 143 -4.47 2.60 -4.21
N SER A 144 -3.15 2.68 -4.06
CA SER A 144 -2.28 1.51 -3.98
C SER A 144 -1.26 1.64 -2.85
N ILE A 145 -1.06 0.56 -2.10
CA ILE A 145 0.00 0.47 -1.10
C ILE A 145 0.76 -0.82 -1.32
N PHE A 146 2.06 -0.70 -1.55
CA PHE A 146 2.99 -1.82 -1.71
C PHE A 146 4.00 -1.78 -0.56
N VAL A 147 4.07 -2.86 0.21
CA VAL A 147 4.99 -3.01 1.32
C VAL A 147 5.83 -4.25 1.10
N THR A 148 7.13 -4.06 1.00
CA THR A 148 8.15 -5.10 1.08
C THR A 148 9.00 -4.80 2.29
N ALA A 149 8.92 -5.68 3.30
CA ALA A 149 9.65 -5.55 4.54
C ALA A 149 10.50 -6.79 4.76
N LYS A 150 11.82 -6.60 4.83
CA LYS A 150 12.80 -7.69 4.99
C LYS A 150 13.69 -7.46 6.20
N ASN A 151 14.19 -8.56 6.74
CA ASN A 151 15.15 -8.63 7.85
C ASN A 151 14.77 -7.80 9.08
N CYS A 152 13.47 -7.58 9.35
CA CYS A 152 12.99 -6.75 10.45
C CYS A 152 13.03 -7.50 11.80
N LYS A 153 14.19 -8.05 12.16
CA LYS A 153 14.34 -8.99 13.29
C LYS A 153 13.89 -8.40 14.62
N ASP A 154 14.06 -7.09 14.80
CA ASP A 154 13.92 -6.46 16.10
C ASP A 154 12.66 -5.59 16.24
N ASP A 155 11.88 -5.39 15.16
CA ASP A 155 10.84 -4.35 15.16
C ASP A 155 9.68 -4.63 14.20
N LEU A 156 8.97 -5.71 14.49
CA LEU A 156 7.68 -6.04 13.87
C LEU A 156 6.62 -4.95 14.19
N ASP A 157 6.68 -4.38 15.39
CA ASP A 157 5.68 -3.44 15.91
C ASP A 157 5.52 -2.22 15.01
N ASN A 158 6.62 -1.66 14.50
CA ASN A 158 6.56 -0.55 13.57
C ASN A 158 5.82 -0.88 12.26
N THR A 159 6.02 -2.09 11.73
CA THR A 159 5.27 -2.54 10.56
C THR A 159 3.79 -2.70 10.90
N LEU A 160 3.46 -3.33 12.04
CA LEU A 160 2.08 -3.54 12.45
C LEU A 160 1.34 -2.21 12.69
N LEU A 161 2.00 -1.25 13.34
CA LEU A 161 1.48 0.11 13.55
C LEU A 161 1.17 0.81 12.23
N PHE A 162 2.08 0.71 11.25
CA PHE A 162 1.85 1.24 9.91
C PHE A 162 0.64 0.57 9.24
N LEU A 163 0.58 -0.76 9.23
CA LEU A 163 -0.53 -1.51 8.63
C LEU A 163 -1.89 -1.18 9.29
N GLN A 164 -1.91 -0.90 10.59
CA GLN A 164 -3.11 -0.44 11.32
C GLN A 164 -3.60 0.95 10.89
N LYS A 165 -2.75 1.77 10.27
CA LYS A 165 -3.18 3.06 9.70
C LYS A 165 -3.82 2.91 8.32
N ILE A 166 -3.64 1.77 7.66
CA ILE A 166 -4.22 1.52 6.34
C ILE A 166 -5.70 1.22 6.48
N LYS A 167 -6.55 2.18 6.11
CA LYS A 167 -8.01 2.07 6.21
C LYS A 167 -8.74 2.14 4.89
N ASN A 168 -8.18 2.87 3.92
CA ASN A 168 -8.81 3.14 2.63
C ASN A 168 -7.77 2.97 1.52
N THR A 169 -7.69 1.75 1.00
CA THR A 169 -6.89 1.43 -0.19
C THR A 169 -7.63 0.51 -1.14
N ARG A 170 -7.41 0.69 -2.44
CA ARG A 170 -7.98 -0.15 -3.50
C ARG A 170 -7.12 -1.37 -3.78
N PHE A 171 -5.81 -1.22 -3.68
CA PHE A 171 -4.83 -2.26 -3.91
C PHE A 171 -3.86 -2.32 -2.72
N LEU A 172 -3.74 -3.49 -2.11
CA LEU A 172 -2.80 -3.73 -1.02
C LEU A 172 -1.89 -4.89 -1.40
N SER A 173 -0.58 -4.67 -1.36
CA SER A 173 0.41 -5.71 -1.62
C SER A 173 1.40 -5.78 -0.49
N LEU A 174 1.53 -6.96 0.11
CA LEU A 174 2.42 -7.23 1.22
C LEU A 174 3.37 -8.37 0.82
N ASP A 175 4.68 -8.08 0.78
CA ASP A 175 5.78 -9.05 0.70
C ASP A 175 6.57 -8.96 1.99
N LEU A 176 6.24 -9.84 2.94
CA LEU A 176 6.73 -9.77 4.30
C LEU A 176 7.66 -10.94 4.57
N TYR A 177 8.85 -10.63 5.08
CA TYR A 177 9.84 -11.61 5.48
C TYR A 177 10.23 -11.39 6.94
N PHE A 178 9.49 -12.06 7.81
CA PHE A 178 9.61 -11.98 9.27
C PHE A 178 9.87 -13.37 9.85
N PRO A 179 11.03 -13.97 9.55
CA PRO A 179 11.31 -15.33 9.99
C PRO A 179 11.28 -15.40 11.52
N HIS A 180 10.52 -16.36 12.05
CA HIS A 180 10.39 -16.65 13.48
C HIS A 180 9.71 -15.56 14.34
N LEU A 181 9.19 -14.48 13.74
CA LEU A 181 8.41 -13.49 14.48
C LEU A 181 6.96 -13.94 14.59
N ILE A 182 6.38 -13.73 15.78
CA ILE A 182 5.00 -14.11 16.07
C ILE A 182 4.10 -12.89 15.92
N VAL A 183 3.23 -12.90 14.92
CA VAL A 183 2.20 -11.89 14.75
C VAL A 183 1.03 -12.20 15.70
N PRO A 184 0.47 -11.21 16.41
CA PRO A 184 -0.70 -11.43 17.25
C PRO A 184 -1.85 -12.06 16.45
N LYS A 185 -2.44 -13.14 16.97
CA LYS A 185 -3.52 -13.88 16.29
C LYS A 185 -4.78 -13.03 16.05
N ASP A 186 -4.94 -11.96 16.82
CA ASP A 186 -6.03 -11.01 16.73
C ASP A 186 -5.74 -9.80 15.85
N PHE A 187 -4.53 -9.71 15.29
CA PHE A 187 -4.13 -8.63 14.41
C PHE A 187 -4.93 -8.66 13.10
N VAL A 188 -5.46 -7.50 12.72
CA VAL A 188 -6.16 -7.27 11.47
C VAL A 188 -5.67 -5.98 10.81
N ILE A 189 -5.67 -5.95 9.49
CA ILE A 189 -5.43 -4.74 8.71
C ILE A 189 -6.79 -4.06 8.50
N PRO A 190 -7.04 -2.86 9.06
CA PRO A 190 -8.39 -2.30 9.19
C PRO A 190 -8.93 -1.66 7.90
N VAL A 191 -8.63 -2.25 6.73
CA VAL A 191 -9.15 -1.79 5.43
C VAL A 191 -10.62 -2.19 5.28
N LYS A 192 -11.48 -1.22 4.97
CA LYS A 192 -12.91 -1.44 4.80
C LYS A 192 -13.47 -0.75 3.57
N ASN A 193 -14.39 -1.42 2.88
CA ASN A 193 -15.21 -0.92 1.78
C ASN A 193 -14.45 -0.35 0.58
N SER A 194 -13.14 -0.59 0.47
CA SER A 194 -12.29 0.01 -0.56
C SER A 194 -11.47 -1.01 -1.34
N LEU A 195 -11.11 -2.14 -0.72
CA LEU A 195 -10.16 -3.07 -1.28
C LEU A 195 -10.78 -3.84 -2.44
N ARG A 196 -10.15 -3.76 -3.62
CA ARG A 196 -10.52 -4.55 -4.79
C ARG A 196 -9.58 -5.70 -5.04
N SER A 197 -8.30 -5.52 -4.73
CA SER A 197 -7.35 -6.62 -4.82
C SER A 197 -6.30 -6.57 -3.72
N ILE A 198 -5.92 -7.77 -3.26
CA ILE A 198 -4.88 -7.99 -2.28
C ILE A 198 -3.81 -8.93 -2.81
N ARG A 199 -2.55 -8.61 -2.54
CA ARG A 199 -1.41 -9.51 -2.70
C ARG A 199 -0.80 -9.80 -1.33
N LEU A 200 -0.69 -11.07 -0.99
CA LEU A 200 -0.05 -11.56 0.22
C LEU A 200 1.06 -12.51 -0.20
N HIS A 201 2.29 -12.17 0.16
CA HIS A 201 3.47 -12.99 -0.07
C HIS A 201 4.20 -13.15 1.26
N GLU A 202 4.21 -14.38 1.78
CA GLU A 202 4.96 -14.75 2.97
C GLU A 202 6.16 -15.59 2.59
N ARG A 203 7.35 -15.10 2.90
CA ARG A 203 8.59 -15.84 2.67
C ARG A 203 8.89 -16.81 3.82
N GLU A 204 9.88 -17.67 3.61
CA GLU A 204 10.22 -18.81 4.47
C GLU A 204 10.15 -18.48 5.97
N ASN A 205 9.51 -19.36 6.75
CA ASN A 205 9.34 -19.25 8.20
C ASN A 205 8.61 -17.99 8.70
N THR A 206 7.84 -17.31 7.84
CA THR A 206 6.92 -16.23 8.22
C THR A 206 5.51 -16.78 8.41
N ALA A 207 4.86 -16.41 9.52
CA ALA A 207 3.46 -16.76 9.83
C ALA A 207 2.67 -15.49 10.23
N PHE A 208 2.57 -14.57 9.29
CA PHE A 208 1.89 -13.28 9.41
C PHE A 208 0.38 -13.39 9.11
N VAL A 209 0.02 -14.13 8.07
CA VAL A 209 -1.37 -14.33 7.63
C VAL A 209 -2.06 -15.33 8.54
N ASN A 210 -3.25 -14.97 9.01
CA ASN A 210 -4.10 -15.83 9.81
C ASN A 210 -5.56 -15.73 9.36
N SER A 211 -6.39 -16.69 9.76
CA SER A 211 -7.79 -16.78 9.34
C SER A 211 -8.59 -15.53 9.73
N ARG A 212 -8.41 -15.00 10.95
CA ARG A 212 -9.12 -13.82 11.43
C ARG A 212 -8.83 -12.57 10.59
N MET A 213 -7.58 -12.40 10.15
CA MET A 213 -7.20 -11.31 9.24
C MET A 213 -7.93 -11.44 7.90
N ILE A 214 -7.93 -12.64 7.31
CA ILE A 214 -8.59 -12.90 6.03
C ILE A 214 -10.11 -12.74 6.15
N GLU A 215 -10.72 -13.30 7.19
CA GLU A 215 -12.14 -13.17 7.50
C GLU A 215 -12.55 -11.69 7.57
N TYR A 216 -11.83 -10.89 8.36
CA TYR A 216 -12.08 -9.46 8.45
C TYR A 216 -11.97 -8.76 7.09
N ILE A 217 -10.91 -9.04 6.31
CA ILE A 217 -10.68 -8.43 5.00
C ILE A 217 -11.82 -8.79 4.04
N VAL A 218 -12.17 -10.07 3.97
CA VAL A 218 -13.25 -10.57 3.11
C VAL A 218 -14.52 -9.89 3.52
N GLU A 219 -15.01 -10.05 4.76
CA GLU A 219 -16.27 -9.50 5.26
C GLU A 219 -16.42 -8.00 5.04
N ASN A 220 -15.38 -7.22 5.32
CA ASN A 220 -15.44 -5.76 5.28
C ASN A 220 -15.16 -5.16 3.89
N ASN A 221 -14.87 -5.97 2.85
CA ASN A 221 -14.63 -5.48 1.49
C ASN A 221 -15.48 -6.24 0.46
N PRO A 222 -16.77 -5.85 0.27
CA PRO A 222 -17.68 -6.56 -0.65
C PRO A 222 -17.22 -6.56 -2.11
N ILE A 223 -16.44 -5.55 -2.51
CA ILE A 223 -15.92 -5.39 -3.87
C ILE A 223 -14.56 -6.09 -4.10
N LEU A 224 -14.02 -6.81 -3.11
CA LEU A 224 -12.74 -7.53 -3.22
C LEU A 224 -12.89 -8.77 -4.08
N ASP A 225 -12.33 -8.79 -5.29
CA ASP A 225 -12.48 -9.88 -6.24
C ASP A 225 -11.13 -10.52 -6.65
N GLY A 226 -10.01 -9.81 -6.50
CA GLY A 226 -8.68 -10.30 -6.89
C GLY A 226 -7.75 -10.60 -5.71
N TYR A 227 -7.30 -11.84 -5.60
CA TYR A 227 -6.34 -12.28 -4.60
C TYR A 227 -5.07 -12.80 -5.28
N ARG A 228 -3.90 -12.38 -4.81
CA ARG A 228 -2.61 -12.91 -5.23
C ARG A 228 -1.90 -13.46 -4.00
N LEU A 229 -1.81 -14.79 -3.91
CA LEU A 229 -1.37 -15.49 -2.72
C LEU A 229 -0.07 -16.22 -3.02
N SER A 230 0.91 -16.06 -2.13
CA SER A 230 2.16 -16.79 -2.19
C SER A 230 2.59 -17.17 -0.77
N PHE A 231 2.48 -18.45 -0.45
CA PHE A 231 2.79 -19.03 0.85
C PHE A 231 3.69 -20.26 0.70
N ASN A 232 4.30 -20.68 1.81
CA ASN A 232 5.30 -21.75 1.81
C ASN A 232 4.76 -23.16 2.00
N ASN A 233 3.49 -23.32 2.40
CA ASN A 233 2.91 -24.63 2.69
C ASN A 233 1.43 -24.71 2.31
N PHE A 234 0.97 -25.95 2.09
CA PHE A 234 -0.41 -26.28 1.73
C PHE A 234 -1.44 -25.82 2.77
N GLU A 235 -1.18 -26.01 4.06
CA GLU A 235 -2.13 -25.69 5.13
C GLU A 235 -2.48 -24.19 5.18
N THR A 236 -1.50 -23.31 4.98
CA THR A 236 -1.73 -21.86 4.90
C THR A 236 -2.60 -21.54 3.68
N TYR A 237 -2.33 -22.13 2.52
CA TYR A 237 -3.17 -21.95 1.34
C TYR A 237 -4.60 -22.42 1.59
N LYS A 238 -4.77 -23.65 2.09
CA LYS A 238 -6.09 -24.23 2.38
C LYS A 238 -6.87 -23.34 3.34
N MET A 239 -6.25 -22.92 4.45
CA MET A 239 -6.86 -22.02 5.43
C MET A 239 -7.32 -20.69 4.80
N VAL A 240 -6.47 -20.03 4.01
CA VAL A 240 -6.81 -18.74 3.39
C VAL A 240 -7.93 -18.90 2.37
N ILE A 241 -7.84 -19.90 1.49
CA ILE A 241 -8.84 -20.15 0.44
C ILE A 241 -10.18 -20.52 1.07
N GLU A 242 -10.21 -21.42 2.06
CA GLU A 242 -11.43 -21.75 2.78
C GLU A 242 -12.06 -20.54 3.44
N THR A 243 -11.26 -19.67 4.05
CA THR A 243 -11.76 -18.46 4.72
C THR A 243 -12.38 -17.51 3.69
N ILE A 244 -11.74 -17.33 2.52
CA ILE A 244 -12.29 -16.53 1.41
C ILE A 244 -13.62 -17.13 0.94
N VAL A 245 -13.64 -18.42 0.62
CA VAL A 245 -14.82 -19.12 0.10
C VAL A 245 -15.97 -19.05 1.11
N LYS A 246 -15.73 -19.40 2.38
CA LYS A 246 -16.76 -19.32 3.44
C LYS A 246 -17.30 -17.91 3.60
N GLY A 247 -16.43 -16.90 3.59
CA GLY A 247 -16.83 -15.50 3.69
C GLY A 247 -17.72 -15.06 2.52
N GLU A 248 -17.40 -15.46 1.30
CA GLU A 248 -18.20 -15.12 0.11
C GLU A 248 -19.54 -15.88 0.07
N LEU A 249 -19.56 -17.16 0.48
CA LEU A 249 -20.80 -17.93 0.63
C LEU A 249 -21.73 -17.34 1.70
N SER A 250 -21.17 -16.82 2.80
CA SER A 250 -21.97 -16.20 3.85
C SER A 250 -22.76 -14.98 3.36
N ARG A 251 -22.21 -14.22 2.40
CA ARG A 251 -22.87 -13.06 1.79
C ARG A 251 -24.05 -13.44 0.94
N ARG A 252 -23.98 -14.57 0.26
CA ARG A 252 -25.09 -15.10 -0.53
C ARG A 252 -26.33 -15.42 0.31
N ASN A 253 -26.16 -15.77 1.59
CA ASN A 253 -27.30 -15.95 2.48
C ASN A 253 -28.08 -14.64 2.73
N SER A 254 -27.52 -13.49 2.38
CA SER A 254 -28.19 -12.18 2.45
C SER A 254 -28.86 -11.73 1.14
N GLY A 255 -28.79 -12.53 0.07
CA GLY A 255 -29.45 -12.25 -1.21
C GLY A 255 -28.77 -12.90 -2.42
N CYS A 256 -29.32 -12.71 -3.63
CA CYS A 256 -28.74 -13.20 -4.89
C CYS A 256 -27.56 -12.33 -5.38
N LEU A 257 -26.59 -12.08 -4.49
CA LEU A 257 -25.36 -11.34 -4.79
C LEU A 257 -24.33 -12.31 -5.34
N HIS A 258 -24.22 -12.36 -6.66
CA HIS A 258 -23.27 -13.24 -7.34
C HIS A 258 -21.92 -12.58 -7.55
N LYS A 259 -20.86 -13.35 -7.36
CA LYS A 259 -19.50 -12.84 -7.46
C LYS A 259 -18.61 -13.72 -8.33
N TYR A 260 -17.70 -13.05 -9.03
CA TYR A 260 -16.57 -13.66 -9.70
C TYR A 260 -15.31 -13.38 -8.87
N ILE A 261 -14.63 -14.42 -8.42
CA ILE A 261 -13.42 -14.34 -7.61
C ILE A 261 -12.24 -14.88 -8.41
N THR A 262 -11.12 -14.16 -8.38
CA THR A 262 -9.87 -14.62 -9.00
C THR A 262 -8.79 -14.80 -7.95
N LEU A 263 -8.23 -16.01 -7.86
CA LEU A 263 -7.09 -16.37 -7.03
C LEU A 263 -5.88 -16.65 -7.92
N TYR A 264 -4.82 -15.87 -7.78
CA TYR A 264 -3.53 -16.17 -8.38
C TYR A 264 -2.62 -16.77 -7.31
N LEU A 265 -2.19 -18.01 -7.50
CA LEU A 265 -1.38 -18.74 -6.53
C LEU A 265 0.05 -18.87 -7.04
N SER A 266 1.04 -18.60 -6.19
CA SER A 266 2.45 -18.78 -6.52
C SER A 266 3.18 -19.61 -5.49
N PHE A 267 3.68 -20.75 -5.93
CA PHE A 267 4.24 -21.79 -5.08
C PHE A 267 5.76 -21.74 -5.10
N SER A 268 6.37 -21.78 -3.90
CA SER A 268 7.81 -22.00 -3.75
C SER A 268 8.18 -23.48 -3.87
N SER A 269 7.25 -24.40 -3.59
CA SER A 269 7.43 -25.85 -3.67
C SER A 269 6.58 -26.48 -4.77
N HIS A 270 7.17 -27.44 -5.49
CA HIS A 270 6.50 -28.23 -6.52
C HIS A 270 5.39 -29.14 -5.97
N GLU A 271 5.42 -29.48 -4.68
CA GLU A 271 4.48 -30.42 -4.05
C GLU A 271 3.14 -29.78 -3.67
N VAL A 272 3.13 -28.47 -3.39
CA VAL A 272 1.94 -27.75 -2.90
C VAL A 272 0.83 -27.68 -3.95
N PHE A 273 1.18 -27.53 -5.23
CA PHE A 273 0.19 -27.36 -6.29
C PHE A 273 -0.64 -28.63 -6.56
N PRO A 274 -0.05 -29.83 -6.73
CA PRO A 274 -0.82 -31.07 -6.84
C PRO A 274 -1.77 -31.33 -5.67
N GLU A 275 -1.37 -31.00 -4.44
CA GLU A 275 -2.24 -31.15 -3.26
C GLU A 275 -3.42 -30.19 -3.29
N LEU A 276 -3.19 -28.92 -3.66
CA LEU A 276 -4.26 -27.95 -3.84
C LEU A 276 -5.21 -28.33 -4.96
N LEU A 277 -4.70 -28.83 -6.09
CA LEU A 277 -5.55 -29.33 -7.16
C LEU A 277 -6.44 -30.48 -6.67
N ARG A 278 -5.88 -31.47 -5.96
CA ARG A 278 -6.67 -32.55 -5.36
C ARG A 278 -7.75 -32.02 -4.41
N TYR A 279 -7.42 -31.00 -3.63
CA TYR A 279 -8.38 -30.33 -2.76
C TYR A 279 -9.49 -29.63 -3.57
N PHE A 280 -9.17 -28.89 -4.63
CA PHE A 280 -10.17 -28.21 -5.47
C PHE A 280 -11.13 -29.17 -6.19
N TYR A 281 -10.69 -30.39 -6.51
CA TYR A 281 -11.53 -31.44 -7.07
C TYR A 281 -12.18 -32.35 -6.01
N SER A 282 -11.99 -32.07 -4.72
CA SER A 282 -12.59 -32.85 -3.64
C SER A 282 -13.99 -32.36 -3.28
N GLU A 283 -14.77 -33.21 -2.60
CA GLU A 283 -16.09 -32.83 -2.06
C GLU A 283 -16.03 -31.76 -0.96
N GLU A 284 -14.84 -31.52 -0.39
CA GLU A 284 -14.63 -30.46 0.60
C GLU A 284 -14.70 -29.06 -0.02
N PHE A 285 -14.41 -28.94 -1.32
CA PHE A 285 -14.41 -27.67 -2.03
C PHE A 285 -15.77 -27.45 -2.71
N PRO A 286 -16.49 -26.34 -2.42
CA PRO A 286 -17.89 -26.22 -2.80
C PRO A 286 -18.12 -25.89 -4.28
N TYR A 287 -17.10 -25.41 -5.00
CA TYR A 287 -17.24 -25.08 -6.42
C TYR A 287 -17.04 -26.33 -7.28
N ILE A 288 -17.96 -26.53 -8.23
CA ILE A 288 -17.88 -27.65 -9.17
C ILE A 288 -16.95 -27.24 -10.30
N GLY A 289 -15.89 -28.01 -10.52
CA GLY A 289 -14.96 -27.77 -11.62
C GLY A 289 -15.65 -27.77 -12.97
N THR A 290 -15.38 -26.74 -13.78
CA THR A 290 -15.80 -26.67 -15.19
C THR A 290 -14.69 -27.20 -16.10
N ASP A 291 -14.94 -27.32 -17.40
CA ASP A 291 -13.94 -27.82 -18.36
C ASP A 291 -12.56 -27.16 -18.17
N ILE A 292 -11.53 -27.99 -18.15
CA ILE A 292 -10.14 -27.57 -17.91
C ILE A 292 -9.64 -26.85 -19.16
N GLU A 293 -9.45 -25.53 -19.08
CA GLU A 293 -8.82 -24.75 -20.16
C GLU A 293 -7.29 -24.96 -20.20
N ASP A 294 -6.66 -25.21 -19.05
CA ASP A 294 -5.21 -25.34 -18.87
C ASP A 294 -4.91 -26.17 -17.59
N GLU A 295 -3.92 -27.07 -17.65
CA GLU A 295 -3.40 -27.86 -16.50
C GLU A 295 -2.95 -26.97 -15.32
N ASN A 296 -2.70 -25.69 -15.57
CA ASN A 296 -2.27 -24.71 -14.57
C ASN A 296 -3.42 -23.88 -13.97
N SER A 297 -4.66 -24.21 -14.28
CA SER A 297 -5.82 -23.46 -13.83
C SER A 297 -6.96 -24.36 -13.34
N PHE A 298 -7.76 -23.82 -12.43
CA PHE A 298 -9.04 -24.38 -12.02
C PHE A 298 -10.09 -23.29 -12.19
N ASN A 299 -11.14 -23.61 -12.95
CA ASN A 299 -12.35 -22.81 -13.03
C ASN A 299 -13.46 -23.61 -12.35
N GLY A 300 -14.25 -22.96 -11.50
CA GLY A 300 -15.35 -23.63 -10.85
C GLY A 300 -16.54 -22.71 -10.65
N ASP A 301 -17.73 -23.30 -10.75
CA ASP A 301 -19.00 -22.60 -10.59
C ASP A 301 -19.78 -23.17 -9.40
N LEU A 302 -20.56 -22.30 -8.76
CA LEU A 302 -21.48 -22.68 -7.71
C LEU A 302 -22.87 -22.10 -8.00
N GLY A 303 -23.79 -22.98 -8.38
CA GLY A 303 -25.17 -22.61 -8.67
C GLY A 303 -25.91 -22.04 -7.46
N CYS A 304 -26.69 -21.00 -7.70
CA CYS A 304 -27.59 -20.39 -6.74
C CYS A 304 -28.96 -21.06 -6.80
N PRO A 305 -29.41 -21.74 -5.73
CA PRO A 305 -30.71 -22.41 -5.74
C PRO A 305 -31.87 -21.42 -5.74
N VAL A 306 -31.63 -20.14 -5.39
CA VAL A 306 -32.68 -19.12 -5.30
C VAL A 306 -33.00 -18.52 -6.68
N CYS A 307 -31.99 -18.21 -7.50
CA CYS A 307 -32.21 -17.52 -8.78
C CYS A 307 -31.56 -18.19 -10.00
N GLY A 308 -30.92 -19.35 -9.82
CA GLY A 308 -30.29 -20.11 -10.91
C GLY A 308 -29.03 -19.50 -11.53
N LYS A 309 -28.53 -18.37 -11.00
CA LYS A 309 -27.23 -17.78 -11.39
C LYS A 309 -26.08 -18.50 -10.68
N PHE A 310 -24.84 -18.18 -11.05
CA PHE A 310 -23.65 -18.84 -10.51
C PHE A 310 -22.72 -17.84 -9.84
N ASP A 311 -22.12 -18.26 -8.74
CA ASP A 311 -20.85 -17.70 -8.29
C ASP A 311 -19.74 -18.43 -9.04
N SER A 312 -18.66 -17.74 -9.39
CA SER A 312 -17.57 -18.32 -10.17
C SER A 312 -16.24 -18.03 -9.52
N ILE A 313 -15.37 -19.02 -9.49
CA ILE A 313 -13.99 -18.90 -9.01
C ILE A 313 -13.01 -19.33 -10.10
N LYS A 314 -12.01 -18.48 -10.33
CA LYS A 314 -10.86 -18.79 -11.16
C LYS A 314 -9.61 -18.86 -10.30
N ILE A 315 -8.91 -19.97 -10.37
CA ILE A 315 -7.65 -20.19 -9.67
C ILE A 315 -6.57 -20.44 -10.72
N GLU A 316 -5.53 -19.60 -10.73
CA GLU A 316 -4.43 -19.72 -11.68
C GLU A 316 -3.10 -19.85 -10.95
N LYS A 317 -2.28 -20.81 -11.38
CA LYS A 317 -0.87 -20.87 -11.00
C LYS A 317 -0.10 -19.78 -11.73
N LYS A 318 0.69 -18.98 -10.99
CA LYS A 318 1.67 -18.05 -11.56
C LYS A 318 3.09 -18.46 -11.21
N THR A 319 3.90 -18.61 -12.24
CA THR A 319 5.36 -18.55 -12.17
C THR A 319 5.77 -17.07 -12.15
N PHE A 320 6.54 -16.67 -11.15
CA PHE A 320 7.12 -15.34 -11.06
C PHE A 320 8.61 -15.39 -11.34
#